data_AF-A0A0B7MD68-F1
#
_entry.id   AF-A0A0B7MD68-F1
#
_cell.length_a   1.000
_cell.length_b   1.000
_cell.length_c   1.000
_cell.angle_alpha   90.00
_cell.angle_beta   90.00
_cell.angle_gamma   90.00
#
_symmetry.space_group_name_H-M   'P 1'
#
loop_
_entity.id
_entity.type
_entity.pdbx_description
1 polymer ?
#
loop_
_entity_poly.entity_id
_entity_poly.type
_entity_poly.pdbx_seq_one_letter_code
_entity_poly.pdbx_strand_id
1 'polypeptide(L)'
;MDYYNYKGFFGKLKLYFKFLIDWILQTLAHISPHPGLTAAFHRMRGVRIGKCVYIGPRVHIDGDYPQLITIEDFVSIGMNTMIFAHSNPTCSVVIKEKFYPRKVAPTTIKKRSLGSPWLYHFSRGHNWRKQCGWCWKCCYQRC
;
A
#
# COMPACT_ATOMS: atom_id res chain seq x y z
N MET A 1 -17.49 8.18 -9.01
CA MET A 1 -16.88 7.52 -10.19
C MET A 1 -16.02 8.49 -10.99
N ASP A 2 -16.13 9.77 -10.66
CA ASP A 2 -15.59 10.92 -11.39
C ASP A 2 -14.06 10.90 -11.41
N TYR A 3 -13.44 10.42 -10.33
CA TYR A 3 -11.99 10.24 -10.27
C TYR A 3 -11.44 9.32 -11.38
N TYR A 4 -12.15 8.22 -11.67
CA TYR A 4 -11.75 7.27 -12.73
C TYR A 4 -12.32 7.65 -14.10
N ASN A 5 -13.04 8.78 -14.19
CA ASN A 5 -13.73 9.26 -15.38
C ASN A 5 -14.63 8.19 -16.05
N TYR A 6 -15.21 7.29 -15.26
CA TYR A 6 -16.14 6.27 -15.75
C TYR A 6 -17.57 6.82 -15.78
N LYS A 7 -18.26 6.64 -16.90
CA LYS A 7 -19.64 7.11 -17.12
C LYS A 7 -20.56 5.97 -17.57
N GLY A 8 -21.85 6.09 -17.25
CA GLY A 8 -22.89 5.13 -17.65
C GLY A 8 -22.78 3.76 -16.98
N PHE A 9 -23.59 2.81 -17.46
CA PHE A 9 -23.68 1.44 -16.90
C PHE A 9 -22.37 0.65 -17.06
N PHE A 10 -21.78 0.65 -18.26
CA PHE A 10 -20.51 -0.03 -18.53
C PHE A 10 -19.36 0.52 -17.67
N GLY A 11 -19.36 1.83 -17.38
CA GLY A 11 -18.41 2.44 -16.46
C GLY A 11 -18.52 1.90 -15.04
N LYS A 12 -19.74 1.67 -14.54
CA LYS A 12 -19.96 1.04 -13.23
C LYS A 12 -19.41 -0.37 -13.21
N LEU A 13 -19.74 -1.18 -14.21
CA LEU A 13 -19.28 -2.56 -14.30
C LEU A 13 -17.75 -2.66 -14.32
N LYS A 14 -17.09 -1.81 -15.13
CA LYS A 14 -15.63 -1.71 -15.17
C LYS A 14 -15.02 -1.31 -13.83
N LEU A 15 -15.67 -0.41 -13.09
CA LEU A 15 -15.22 0.00 -11.76
C LEU A 15 -15.30 -1.16 -10.76
N TYR A 16 -16.43 -1.87 -10.72
CA TYR A 16 -16.59 -3.03 -9.84
C TYR A 16 -15.58 -4.12 -10.17
N PHE A 17 -15.36 -4.39 -11.47
CA PHE A 17 -14.35 -5.35 -11.90
C PHE A 17 -12.94 -4.92 -11.46
N LYS A 18 -12.58 -3.63 -11.58
CA LYS A 18 -11.31 -3.12 -11.05
C LYS A 18 -11.18 -3.37 -9.55
N PHE A 19 -12.20 -3.03 -8.77
CA PHE A 19 -12.16 -3.25 -7.31
C PHE A 19 -12.07 -4.72 -6.94
N LEU A 20 -12.73 -5.61 -7.69
CA LEU A 20 -12.63 -7.05 -7.50
C LEU A 20 -11.19 -7.53 -7.72
N ILE A 21 -10.55 -7.13 -8.83
CA ILE A 21 -9.16 -7.48 -9.12
C ILE A 21 -8.22 -6.90 -8.06
N ASP A 22 -8.40 -5.64 -7.67
CA ASP A 22 -7.59 -5.00 -6.63
C ASP A 22 -7.72 -5.72 -5.28
N TRP A 23 -8.93 -6.19 -4.93
CA TRP A 23 -9.18 -6.97 -3.71
C TRP A 23 -8.50 -8.34 -3.75
N ILE A 24 -8.57 -9.05 -4.88
CA ILE A 24 -7.86 -10.34 -5.06
C ILE A 24 -6.35 -10.12 -4.93
N LEU A 25 -5.79 -9.13 -5.61
CA LEU A 25 -4.35 -8.83 -5.56
C LEU A 25 -3.89 -8.39 -4.16
N GLN A 26 -4.69 -7.59 -3.44
CA GLN A 26 -4.40 -7.21 -2.05
C GLN A 26 -4.43 -8.44 -1.14
N THR A 27 -5.37 -9.36 -1.34
CA THR A 27 -5.47 -10.59 -0.56
C THR A 27 -4.27 -11.49 -0.82
N LEU A 28 -3.89 -11.69 -2.09
CA LEU A 28 -2.69 -12.43 -2.48
C LEU A 28 -1.41 -11.81 -1.89
N ALA A 29 -1.28 -10.49 -1.94
CA ALA A 29 -0.16 -9.78 -1.30
C ALA A 29 -0.13 -9.96 0.22
N HIS A 30 -1.30 -10.01 0.87
CA HIS A 30 -1.44 -10.15 2.31
C HIS A 30 -1.01 -11.53 2.82
N ILE A 31 -1.33 -12.58 2.06
CA ILE A 31 -1.03 -13.98 2.41
C ILE A 31 0.30 -14.48 1.84
N SER A 32 0.90 -13.78 0.88
CA SER A 32 2.10 -14.26 0.21
C SER A 32 3.28 -14.39 1.18
N PRO A 33 3.93 -15.57 1.27
CA PRO A 33 5.12 -15.75 2.10
C PRO A 33 6.38 -15.17 1.43
N HIS A 34 6.33 -14.83 0.13
CA HIS A 34 7.49 -14.38 -0.62
C HIS A 34 7.46 -12.86 -0.84
N PRO A 35 8.43 -12.08 -0.33
CA PRO A 35 8.40 -10.62 -0.40
C PRO A 35 8.44 -10.07 -1.83
N GLY A 36 9.09 -10.77 -2.76
CA GLY A 36 9.09 -10.41 -4.18
C GLY A 36 7.70 -10.48 -4.82
N LEU A 37 6.89 -11.49 -4.44
CA LEU A 37 5.51 -11.64 -4.93
C LEU A 37 4.61 -10.58 -4.30
N THR A 38 4.76 -10.32 -3.00
CA THR A 38 4.05 -9.22 -2.31
C THR A 38 4.28 -7.89 -3.03
N ALA A 39 5.54 -7.55 -3.33
CA ALA A 39 5.86 -6.34 -4.09
C ALA A 39 5.28 -6.36 -5.50
N ALA A 40 5.35 -7.49 -6.22
CA ALA A 40 4.78 -7.63 -7.56
C ALA A 40 3.26 -7.41 -7.57
N PHE A 41 2.52 -8.01 -6.64
CA PHE A 41 1.06 -7.83 -6.55
C PHE A 41 0.67 -6.38 -6.25
N HIS A 42 1.42 -5.68 -5.39
CA HIS A 42 1.18 -4.26 -5.15
C HIS A 42 1.54 -3.39 -6.38
N ARG A 43 2.57 -3.74 -7.16
CA ARG A 43 2.85 -3.08 -8.46
C ARG A 43 1.69 -3.27 -9.44
N MET A 44 1.15 -4.49 -9.54
CA MET A 44 0.02 -4.80 -10.44
C MET A 44 -1.23 -3.98 -10.09
N ARG A 45 -1.44 -3.66 -8.81
CA ARG A 45 -2.53 -2.77 -8.36
C ARG A 45 -2.31 -1.31 -8.75
N GLY A 46 -1.11 -0.94 -9.20
CA GLY A 46 -0.75 0.42 -9.61
C GLY A 46 0.17 1.15 -8.64
N VAL A 47 0.59 0.53 -7.53
CA VAL A 47 1.54 1.15 -6.59
C VAL A 47 2.90 1.31 -7.28
N ARG A 48 3.51 2.50 -7.17
CA ARG A 48 4.83 2.76 -7.73
C ARG A 48 5.89 2.30 -6.74
N ILE A 49 6.54 1.17 -7.01
CA ILE A 49 7.52 0.57 -6.09
C ILE A 49 8.91 0.59 -6.72
N GLY A 50 9.88 1.12 -5.99
CA GLY A 50 11.28 1.18 -6.36
C GLY A 50 11.99 -0.19 -6.33
N LYS A 51 13.31 -0.18 -6.48
CA LYS A 51 14.18 -1.36 -6.36
C LYS A 51 14.41 -1.70 -4.89
N CYS A 52 14.61 -2.98 -4.59
CA CYS A 52 15.01 -3.42 -3.25
C CYS A 52 14.05 -3.01 -2.13
N VAL A 53 12.74 -3.10 -2.41
CA VAL A 53 11.70 -2.80 -1.43
C VAL A 53 11.24 -4.07 -0.75
N TYR A 54 11.30 -4.07 0.58
CA TYR A 54 10.72 -5.14 1.40
C TYR A 54 9.34 -4.71 1.91
N ILE A 55 8.34 -5.55 1.65
CA ILE A 55 6.99 -5.38 2.18
C ILE A 55 6.69 -6.57 3.09
N GLY A 56 6.51 -6.31 4.38
CA GLY A 56 6.19 -7.34 5.35
C GLY A 56 4.79 -7.94 5.13
N PRO A 57 4.54 -9.15 5.66
CA PRO A 57 3.20 -9.73 5.64
C PRO A 57 2.14 -8.81 6.26
N ARG A 58 0.91 -8.95 5.76
CA ARG A 58 -0.27 -8.23 6.24
C ARG A 58 -0.25 -6.71 6.09
N VAL A 59 0.62 -6.18 5.24
CA VAL A 59 0.59 -4.76 4.87
C VAL A 59 -0.66 -4.48 4.03
N HIS A 60 -1.38 -3.42 4.41
CA HIS A 60 -2.55 -2.95 3.69
C HIS A 60 -2.20 -1.64 2.98
N ILE A 61 -2.31 -1.64 1.66
CA ILE A 61 -2.13 -0.43 0.85
C ILE A 61 -3.49 -0.04 0.30
N ASP A 62 -3.76 1.26 0.26
CA ASP A 62 -5.00 1.87 -0.22
C ASP A 62 -5.63 1.11 -1.40
N GLY A 63 -6.87 0.67 -1.20
CA GLY A 63 -7.67 -0.02 -2.21
C GLY A 63 -8.24 0.91 -3.28
N ASP A 64 -8.47 2.18 -2.94
CA ASP A 64 -9.16 3.12 -3.82
C ASP A 64 -8.19 3.84 -4.75
N TYR A 65 -7.01 4.22 -4.26
CA TYR A 65 -6.03 4.99 -5.02
C TYR A 65 -4.58 4.47 -4.89
N PRO A 66 -4.32 3.19 -5.18
CA PRO A 66 -2.97 2.62 -5.12
C PRO A 66 -1.94 3.37 -5.97
N GLN A 67 -2.37 3.96 -7.11
CA GLN A 67 -1.55 4.74 -8.03
C GLN A 67 -0.98 6.05 -7.47
N LEU A 68 -1.54 6.54 -6.37
CA LEU A 68 -1.05 7.73 -5.68
C LEU A 68 0.02 7.42 -4.64
N ILE A 69 0.32 6.13 -4.45
CA ILE A 69 1.31 5.67 -3.47
C ILE A 69 2.61 5.37 -4.20
N THR A 70 3.67 6.03 -3.75
CA THR A 70 5.03 5.83 -4.26
C THR A 70 5.93 5.37 -3.13
N ILE A 71 6.60 4.24 -3.32
CA ILE A 71 7.60 3.68 -2.42
C ILE A 71 8.93 3.72 -3.16
N GLU A 72 9.87 4.50 -2.66
CA GLU A 72 11.18 4.65 -3.29
C GLU A 72 12.09 3.42 -3.08
N ASP A 73 13.28 3.47 -3.68
CA ASP A 73 14.27 2.39 -3.60
C ASP A 73 14.76 2.15 -2.17
N PHE A 74 15.10 0.91 -1.85
CA PHE A 74 15.70 0.49 -0.57
C PHE A 74 14.82 0.77 0.68
N VAL A 75 13.50 0.76 0.50
CA VAL A 75 12.53 0.94 1.59
C VAL A 75 12.12 -0.40 2.19
N SER A 76 11.99 -0.46 3.52
CA SER A 76 11.41 -1.60 4.24
C SER A 76 10.16 -1.17 4.99
N ILE A 77 9.04 -1.86 4.73
CA ILE A 77 7.75 -1.65 5.38
C ILE A 77 7.49 -2.80 6.34
N GLY A 78 7.23 -2.47 7.60
CA GLY A 78 6.94 -3.44 8.66
C GLY A 78 5.60 -4.14 8.45
N MET A 79 5.47 -5.33 9.04
CA MET A 79 4.23 -6.12 9.03
C MET A 79 3.05 -5.32 9.61
N ASN A 80 1.83 -5.63 9.16
CA ASN A 80 0.58 -5.01 9.65
C ASN A 80 0.50 -3.48 9.46
N THR A 81 1.38 -2.88 8.65
CA THR A 81 1.32 -1.43 8.33
C THR A 81 0.15 -1.13 7.40
N MET A 82 -0.51 0.00 7.59
CA MET A 82 -1.53 0.52 6.68
C MET A 82 -1.06 1.81 6.02
N ILE A 83 -1.19 1.92 4.70
CA ILE A 83 -0.79 3.11 3.92
C ILE A 83 -1.99 3.57 3.10
N PHE A 84 -2.46 4.79 3.37
CA PHE A 84 -3.59 5.41 2.68
C PHE A 84 -3.19 6.67 1.93
N ALA A 85 -3.81 6.88 0.78
CA ALA A 85 -3.74 8.11 -0.03
C ALA A 85 -5.08 8.87 -0.02
N HIS A 86 -6.10 8.34 0.67
CA HIS A 86 -7.37 9.05 0.91
C HIS A 86 -7.79 9.04 2.37
N SER A 87 -8.60 10.03 2.71
CA SER A 87 -9.36 10.09 3.96
C SER A 87 -10.85 10.16 3.63
N ASN A 88 -11.62 9.23 4.20
CA ASN A 88 -13.07 9.16 4.07
C ASN A 88 -13.66 8.66 5.42
N PRO A 89 -13.70 9.53 6.44
CA PRO A 89 -13.85 9.11 7.83
C PRO A 89 -15.26 8.65 8.22
N THR A 90 -16.30 9.00 7.44
CA THR A 90 -17.69 8.73 7.82
C THR A 90 -18.47 8.13 6.65
N CYS A 91 -19.67 7.60 6.93
CA CYS A 91 -20.62 7.17 5.90
C CYS A 91 -21.76 8.20 5.68
N SER A 92 -21.90 9.19 6.56
CA SER A 92 -22.94 10.23 6.47
C SER A 92 -22.59 11.27 5.40
N VAL A 93 -23.50 11.46 4.44
CA VAL A 93 -23.35 12.46 3.37
C VAL A 93 -23.22 13.87 3.96
N VAL A 94 -24.04 14.19 4.97
CA VAL A 94 -24.05 15.51 5.63
C VAL A 94 -22.70 15.84 6.25
N ILE A 95 -22.06 14.87 6.91
CA ILE A 95 -20.76 15.09 7.56
C ILE A 95 -19.65 15.26 6.53
N LYS A 96 -19.70 14.52 5.42
CA LYS A 96 -18.72 14.63 4.34
C LYS A 96 -18.76 15.98 3.66
N GLU A 97 -19.96 16.49 3.38
CA GLU A 97 -20.11 17.75 2.65
C GLU A 97 -19.79 18.95 3.53
N LYS A 98 -20.19 18.91 4.82
CA LYS A 98 -20.07 20.08 5.70
C LYS A 98 -18.80 20.15 6.54
N PHE A 99 -18.29 19.01 7.01
CA PHE A 99 -17.23 19.01 8.04
C PHE A 99 -15.95 18.29 7.59
N TYR A 100 -16.08 17.15 6.92
CA TYR A 100 -14.94 16.31 6.54
C TYR A 100 -15.02 15.88 5.07
N PRO A 101 -14.75 16.81 4.13
CA PRO A 101 -14.72 16.47 2.72
C PRO A 101 -13.67 15.41 2.44
N ARG A 102 -13.98 14.50 1.51
CA ARG A 102 -13.03 13.48 1.05
C ARG A 102 -11.79 14.18 0.52
N LYS A 103 -10.64 13.90 1.14
CA LYS A 103 -9.34 14.38 0.67
C LYS A 103 -8.56 13.22 0.09
N VAL A 104 -7.95 13.46 -1.07
CA VAL A 104 -7.07 12.53 -1.76
C VAL A 104 -5.75 13.25 -1.97
N ALA A 105 -4.65 12.64 -1.51
CA ALA A 105 -3.32 13.21 -1.59
C ALA A 105 -2.29 12.11 -1.89
N PRO A 106 -1.28 12.38 -2.73
CA PRO A 106 -0.22 11.41 -2.98
C PRO A 106 0.60 11.14 -1.72
N THR A 107 0.92 9.86 -1.51
CA THR A 107 1.72 9.42 -0.36
C THR A 107 3.03 8.84 -0.86
N THR A 108 4.14 9.52 -0.57
CA THR A 108 5.49 9.09 -0.95
C THR A 108 6.27 8.63 0.26
N ILE A 109 6.68 7.37 0.27
CA ILE A 109 7.61 6.80 1.24
C ILE A 109 9.01 6.94 0.66
N LYS A 110 9.76 7.90 1.20
CA LYS A 110 11.10 8.26 0.70
C LYS A 110 12.14 7.19 1.03
N LYS A 111 13.16 7.10 0.18
CA LYS A 111 14.38 6.34 0.43
C LYS A 111 15.09 6.93 1.63
N ARG A 112 15.73 6.08 2.44
CA ARG A 112 16.52 6.55 3.57
C ARG A 112 17.93 6.90 3.11
N SER A 113 18.54 7.92 3.73
CA SER A 113 19.99 8.14 3.66
C SER A 113 20.73 6.98 4.34
N LEU A 114 21.83 6.51 3.74
CA LEU A 114 22.57 5.26 4.03
C LEU A 114 22.98 4.99 5.50
N GLY A 115 22.73 5.89 6.46
CA GLY A 115 23.30 5.86 7.81
C GLY A 115 22.38 5.46 8.97
N SER A 116 21.13 5.02 8.77
CA SER A 116 20.27 4.61 9.90
C SER A 116 19.46 3.34 9.62
N PRO A 117 19.81 2.19 10.23
CA PRO A 117 19.09 0.95 10.02
C PRO A 117 17.88 0.84 10.96
N TRP A 118 16.85 1.70 10.83
CA TRP A 118 15.59 1.50 11.57
C TRP A 118 14.35 2.01 10.83
N LEU A 119 13.55 1.07 10.31
CA LEU A 119 12.07 1.07 10.18
C LEU A 119 11.34 2.41 9.94
N TYR A 120 10.47 2.46 8.93
CA TYR A 120 9.19 3.16 9.14
C TYR A 120 8.34 2.26 10.05
N HIS A 121 8.19 2.66 11.31
CA HIS A 121 7.29 2.02 12.28
C HIS A 121 6.00 2.84 12.33
N PHE A 122 4.92 2.28 11.80
CA PHE A 122 3.57 2.64 12.24
C PHE A 122 2.88 1.36 12.70
N SER A 123 3.24 0.90 13.89
CA SER A 123 2.44 -0.07 14.63
C SER A 123 2.67 0.13 16.12
N ARG A 124 1.62 -0.02 16.91
CA ARG A 124 1.71 0.07 18.37
C ARG A 124 2.68 -1.00 18.89
N GLY A 125 3.36 -0.65 19.97
CA GLY A 125 4.58 -1.30 20.44
C GLY A 125 4.53 -2.82 20.50
N HIS A 126 5.56 -3.46 19.96
CA HIS A 126 6.25 -4.62 20.53
C HIS A 126 7.59 -4.81 19.77
N ASN A 127 8.65 -5.10 20.53
CA ASN A 127 10.05 -5.07 20.11
C ASN A 127 10.43 -6.36 19.35
N TRP A 128 10.23 -6.38 18.03
CA TRP A 128 10.59 -7.51 17.16
C TRP A 128 11.96 -7.31 16.50
N ARG A 129 13.03 -7.48 17.27
CA ARG A 129 14.41 -7.27 16.79
C ARG A 129 15.05 -8.49 16.09
N LYS A 130 14.44 -9.68 16.16
CA LYS A 130 15.07 -10.95 15.73
C LYS A 130 14.39 -11.70 14.58
N GLN A 131 13.15 -11.37 14.21
CA GLN A 131 12.43 -12.12 13.15
C GLN A 131 12.74 -11.62 11.72
N CYS A 132 13.26 -10.41 11.55
CA CYS A 132 13.49 -9.83 10.23
C CYS A 132 14.78 -10.33 9.55
N GLY A 133 15.77 -10.87 10.28
CA GLY A 133 17.12 -11.12 9.74
C GLY A 133 17.21 -12.09 8.56
N TRP A 134 16.35 -13.12 8.52
CA TRP A 134 16.33 -14.10 7.42
C TRP A 134 15.66 -13.55 6.15
N CYS A 135 14.53 -12.86 6.30
CA CYS A 135 13.81 -12.28 5.15
C CYS A 135 14.59 -11.10 4.55
N TRP A 136 15.32 -10.35 5.39
CA TRP A 136 16.16 -9.23 4.96
C TRP A 136 17.37 -9.69 4.15
N LYS A 137 18.07 -10.75 4.58
CA LYS A 137 19.17 -11.33 3.78
C LYS A 137 18.67 -11.82 2.42
N CYS A 138 17.51 -12.47 2.36
CA CYS A 138 16.91 -12.92 1.09
C CYS A 138 16.51 -11.77 0.15
N CYS A 139 16.01 -10.66 0.70
CA CYS A 139 15.60 -9.50 -0.11
C CYS A 139 16.80 -8.66 -0.58
N TYR A 140 17.85 -8.55 0.25
CA TYR A 140 19.07 -7.80 -0.09
C TYR A 140 20.01 -8.60 -1.00
N GLN A 141 20.09 -9.94 -0.86
CA GLN A 141 20.94 -10.79 -1.71
C GLN A 141 20.38 -11.03 -3.13
N ARG A 142 19.12 -10.66 -3.39
CA ARG A 142 18.49 -10.71 -4.72
C ARG A 142 18.30 -9.32 -5.33
N CYS A 143 18.85 -8.31 -4.67
CA CYS A 143 19.28 -7.06 -5.26
C CYS A 143 20.78 -7.13 -5.56
#